data_AF-A0A3S1FS38-F1
#
_entry.id   AF-A0A3S1FS38-F1
#
_cell.length_a   1.000
_cell.length_b   1.000
_cell.length_c   1.000
_cell.angle_alpha   90.00
_cell.angle_beta   90.00
_cell.angle_gamma   90.00
#
_symmetry.space_group_name_H-M   'P 1'
#
loop_
_entity.id
_entity.type
_entity.pdbx_description
1 polymer ?
#
loop_
_entity_poly.entity_id
_entity_poly.type
_entity_poly.pdbx_seq_one_letter_code
_entity_poly.pdbx_strand_id
1 'polypeptide(L)'
;MILIRTGLMLLFLLATLSSSGAGEADLRGIIAKFATAKGFSEIGAVVHELAAAGDPAVERPLAALADGNLYVRKADSLVFVGKEAGESVQLSDPLSGEASGEAAKDGITKIKVNNTLRRVIRDALGTLTLGAKDPAVRVAAADTMFKTPDAANIGPLDTAIASETVASVKALLEQARAASVLVSDRPEADKLAAIALIGARGDRDAVSLLTSIEANSTDAVKQAATTAIANINSTLAFWDAGQNIWYGISLGSVLLLAAIGLAITFGVMGVINMAHGEMVMLGAYTTFVVQQVIRTSFPGLFDWSLVIALPLAFLVAALVGLIIERGVIRFLYGRPLETLLATWGVSLILQQAVRSIFGPTNQEVGNPSWMSGSFNLGQLAITWNRLWILVFALAAFGILLYVMKRTPWGLQMRAVTANRRMAAS
;
A
#
# COMPACT_ATOMS: atom_id res chain seq x y z
N MET A 1 -39.16 30.52 24.12
CA MET A 1 -39.42 29.43 23.16
C MET A 1 -38.15 28.84 22.53
N ILE A 2 -37.01 29.55 22.50
CA ILE A 2 -35.72 29.04 21.97
C ILE A 2 -34.98 28.15 22.98
N LEU A 3 -35.00 28.47 24.29
CA LEU A 3 -34.34 27.66 25.32
C LEU A 3 -34.91 26.24 25.51
N ILE A 4 -36.20 26.04 25.22
CA ILE A 4 -36.85 24.72 25.34
C ILE A 4 -36.47 23.83 24.15
N ARG A 5 -36.23 24.43 22.96
CA ARG A 5 -35.81 23.70 21.76
C ARG A 5 -34.34 23.26 21.82
N THR A 6 -33.45 24.06 22.39
CA THR A 6 -32.04 23.66 22.58
C THR A 6 -31.86 22.62 23.67
N GLY A 7 -32.66 22.64 24.73
CA GLY A 7 -32.65 21.59 25.77
C GLY A 7 -33.12 20.23 25.26
N LEU A 8 -34.14 20.21 24.38
CA LEU A 8 -34.64 18.96 23.79
C LEU A 8 -33.67 18.35 22.76
N MET A 9 -32.92 19.20 22.04
CA MET A 9 -31.89 18.75 21.08
C MET A 9 -30.66 18.17 21.78
N LEU A 10 -30.27 18.72 22.95
CA LEU A 10 -29.16 18.16 23.75
C LEU A 10 -29.52 16.82 24.41
N LEU A 11 -30.78 16.65 24.83
CA LEU A 11 -31.26 15.36 25.36
C LEU A 11 -31.37 14.28 24.28
N PHE A 12 -31.71 14.66 23.04
CA PHE A 12 -31.74 13.72 21.91
C PHE A 12 -30.34 13.33 21.43
N LEU A 13 -29.34 14.23 21.56
CA LEU A 13 -27.94 13.93 21.24
C LEU A 13 -27.26 13.05 22.30
N LEU A 14 -27.66 13.16 23.58
CA LEU A 14 -27.15 12.28 24.64
C LEU A 14 -27.82 10.88 24.65
N ALA A 15 -29.06 10.75 24.15
CA ALA A 15 -29.75 9.46 24.10
C ALA A 15 -29.23 8.52 22.98
N THR A 16 -28.51 9.05 21.97
CA THR A 16 -27.91 8.24 20.90
C THR A 16 -26.50 7.74 21.21
N LEU A 17 -25.91 8.11 22.36
CA LEU A 17 -24.57 7.69 22.78
C LEU A 17 -24.57 6.54 23.80
N SER A 18 -25.73 6.06 24.24
CA SER A 18 -25.81 5.07 25.33
C SER A 18 -26.12 3.63 24.89
N SER A 19 -26.28 3.35 23.59
CA SER A 19 -26.61 2.00 23.11
C SER A 19 -25.42 1.10 22.77
N SER A 20 -24.17 1.58 22.86
CA SER A 20 -22.97 0.78 22.55
C SER A 20 -22.31 0.11 23.76
N GLY A 21 -22.50 0.63 24.99
CA GLY A 21 -21.80 0.13 26.18
C GLY A 21 -22.33 -1.18 26.77
N ALA A 22 -23.61 -1.51 26.53
CA ALA A 22 -24.23 -2.71 27.11
C ALA A 22 -23.80 -4.01 26.41
N GLY A 23 -23.62 -3.98 25.08
CA GLY A 23 -23.14 -5.13 24.31
C GLY A 23 -21.66 -5.42 24.54
N GLU A 24 -20.84 -4.37 24.68
CA GLU A 24 -19.40 -4.54 24.93
C GLU A 24 -19.11 -5.14 26.31
N ALA A 25 -19.87 -4.76 27.34
CA ALA A 25 -19.74 -5.33 28.68
C ALA A 25 -20.05 -6.83 28.72
N ASP A 26 -21.07 -7.26 27.95
CA ASP A 26 -21.45 -8.68 27.83
C ASP A 26 -20.37 -9.49 27.09
N LEU A 27 -19.85 -8.96 25.97
CA LEU A 27 -18.74 -9.54 25.22
C LEU A 27 -17.46 -9.66 26.07
N ARG A 28 -17.12 -8.62 26.85
CA ARG A 28 -15.99 -8.66 27.79
C ARG A 28 -16.19 -9.73 28.87
N GLY A 29 -17.44 -9.91 29.33
CA GLY A 29 -17.83 -10.98 30.24
C GLY A 29 -17.59 -12.38 29.66
N ILE A 30 -17.94 -12.60 28.40
CA ILE A 30 -17.70 -13.87 27.70
C ILE A 30 -16.19 -14.10 27.49
N ILE A 31 -15.44 -13.07 27.06
CA ILE A 31 -13.99 -13.17 26.87
C ILE A 31 -13.27 -13.47 28.19
N ALA A 32 -13.71 -12.91 29.31
CA ALA A 32 -13.12 -13.19 30.63
C ALA A 32 -13.21 -14.68 31.01
N LYS A 33 -14.18 -15.43 30.48
CA LYS A 33 -14.30 -16.89 30.72
C LYS A 33 -13.10 -17.67 30.20
N PHE A 34 -12.37 -17.16 29.20
CA PHE A 34 -11.13 -17.78 28.74
C PHE A 34 -10.02 -17.79 29.80
N ALA A 35 -10.03 -16.86 30.76
CA ALA A 35 -9.06 -16.84 31.85
C ALA A 35 -9.29 -17.97 32.87
N THR A 36 -10.53 -18.44 32.98
CA THR A 36 -10.94 -19.49 33.93
C THR A 36 -11.09 -20.88 33.31
N ALA A 37 -11.16 -20.98 31.98
CA ALA A 37 -11.31 -22.24 31.27
C ALA A 37 -10.03 -23.10 31.38
N LYS A 38 -10.16 -24.31 31.92
CA LYS A 38 -9.02 -25.21 32.19
C LYS A 38 -8.84 -26.30 31.13
N GLY A 39 -9.83 -26.53 30.27
CA GLY A 39 -9.81 -27.57 29.24
C GLY A 39 -10.23 -27.11 27.85
N PHE A 40 -9.79 -27.83 26.80
CA PHE A 40 -10.11 -27.51 25.40
C PHE A 40 -11.61 -27.54 25.10
N SER A 41 -12.39 -28.38 25.79
CA SER A 41 -13.86 -28.44 25.66
C SER A 41 -14.53 -27.18 26.19
N GLU A 42 -14.08 -26.68 27.35
CA GLU A 42 -14.58 -25.44 27.96
C GLU A 42 -14.23 -24.23 27.09
N ILE A 43 -13.00 -24.18 26.56
CA ILE A 43 -12.58 -23.14 25.62
C ILE A 43 -13.46 -23.19 24.36
N GLY A 44 -13.79 -24.38 23.85
CA GLY A 44 -14.71 -24.56 22.73
C GLY A 44 -16.13 -24.05 23.01
N ALA A 45 -16.64 -24.26 24.23
CA ALA A 45 -17.95 -23.72 24.63
C ALA A 45 -17.94 -22.18 24.66
N VAL A 46 -16.87 -21.56 25.18
CA VAL A 46 -16.72 -20.10 25.16
C VAL A 46 -16.64 -19.57 23.72
N VAL A 47 -15.96 -20.29 22.81
CA VAL A 47 -15.93 -19.93 21.38
C VAL A 47 -17.32 -19.96 20.75
N HIS A 48 -18.14 -20.98 21.03
CA HIS A 48 -19.51 -21.02 20.54
C HIS A 48 -20.39 -19.92 21.11
N GLU A 49 -20.26 -19.62 22.41
CA GLU A 49 -21.00 -18.55 23.07
C GLU A 49 -20.62 -17.18 22.50
N LEU A 50 -19.32 -16.95 22.29
CA LEU A 50 -18.83 -15.70 21.72
C LEU A 50 -19.25 -15.54 20.26
N ALA A 51 -19.21 -16.62 19.47
CA ALA A 51 -19.66 -16.60 18.07
C ALA A 51 -21.18 -16.39 17.94
N ALA A 52 -21.97 -16.93 18.87
CA ALA A 52 -23.42 -16.75 18.90
C ALA A 52 -23.84 -15.29 19.16
N ALA A 53 -22.96 -14.47 19.76
CA ALA A 53 -23.22 -13.04 19.94
C ALA A 53 -23.32 -12.28 18.61
N GLY A 54 -22.71 -12.79 17.53
CA GLY A 54 -22.84 -12.23 16.18
C GLY A 54 -22.23 -10.84 15.99
N ASP A 55 -21.44 -10.36 16.93
CA ASP A 55 -20.81 -9.03 16.89
C ASP A 55 -19.49 -9.06 16.09
N PRO A 56 -19.27 -8.16 15.11
CA PRO A 56 -18.02 -8.07 14.35
C PRO A 56 -16.76 -7.95 15.23
N ALA A 57 -16.85 -7.34 16.42
CA ALA A 57 -15.72 -7.19 17.33
C ALA A 57 -15.19 -8.54 17.87
N VAL A 58 -15.97 -9.62 17.74
CA VAL A 58 -15.61 -10.99 18.13
C VAL A 58 -14.62 -11.65 17.16
N GLU A 59 -14.48 -11.15 15.93
CA GLU A 59 -13.53 -11.70 14.96
C GLU A 59 -12.09 -11.65 15.48
N ARG A 60 -11.67 -10.49 16.00
CA ARG A 60 -10.31 -10.26 16.48
C ARG A 60 -9.87 -11.22 17.61
N PRO A 61 -10.62 -11.42 18.70
CA PRO A 61 -10.22 -12.35 19.75
C PRO A 61 -10.24 -13.81 19.29
N LEU A 62 -11.19 -14.21 18.43
CA LEU A 62 -11.24 -15.57 17.89
C LEU A 62 -10.09 -15.85 16.91
N ALA A 63 -9.75 -14.89 16.03
CA ALA A 63 -8.60 -14.99 15.13
C ALA A 63 -7.29 -15.08 15.92
N ALA A 64 -7.13 -14.23 16.93
CA ALA A 64 -5.98 -14.30 17.84
C ALA A 64 -5.91 -15.64 18.57
N LEU A 65 -7.03 -16.22 18.99
CA LEU A 65 -7.07 -17.55 19.60
C LEU A 65 -6.67 -18.65 18.61
N ALA A 66 -7.12 -18.58 17.36
CA ALA A 66 -6.76 -19.54 16.31
C ALA A 66 -5.25 -19.55 16.04
N ASP A 67 -4.63 -18.37 16.00
CA ASP A 67 -3.18 -18.19 15.84
C ASP A 67 -2.38 -18.51 17.11
N GLY A 68 -3.08 -18.74 18.23
CA GLY A 68 -2.50 -18.96 19.55
C GLY A 68 -1.97 -17.69 20.19
N ASN A 69 -2.27 -16.51 19.67
CA ASN A 69 -1.80 -15.22 20.16
C ASN A 69 -2.68 -14.63 21.28
N LEU A 70 -3.50 -15.45 21.95
CA LEU A 70 -4.34 -15.01 23.07
C LEU A 70 -3.68 -15.37 24.40
N TYR A 71 -3.52 -14.38 25.28
CA TYR A 71 -2.79 -14.49 26.54
C TYR A 71 -3.65 -13.99 27.71
N VAL A 72 -3.45 -14.61 28.87
CA VAL A 72 -4.01 -14.17 30.16
C VAL A 72 -2.90 -13.51 30.95
N ARG A 73 -3.09 -12.25 31.35
CA ARG A 73 -2.14 -11.54 32.22
C ARG A 73 -2.34 -11.96 33.67
N LYS A 74 -1.27 -12.42 34.34
CA LYS A 74 -1.36 -12.98 35.70
C LYS A 74 -1.73 -11.94 36.77
N ALA A 75 -1.40 -10.66 36.55
CA ALA A 75 -1.61 -9.59 37.51
C ALA A 75 -3.09 -9.29 37.77
N ASP A 76 -3.92 -9.38 36.75
CA ASP A 76 -5.34 -8.98 36.77
C ASP A 76 -6.29 -10.02 36.17
N SER A 77 -5.75 -11.15 35.70
CA SER A 77 -6.51 -12.24 35.07
C SER A 77 -7.33 -11.79 33.85
N LEU A 78 -6.92 -10.70 33.20
CA LEU A 78 -7.53 -10.20 31.97
C LEU A 78 -6.90 -10.84 30.73
N VAL A 79 -7.70 -10.95 29.67
CA VAL A 79 -7.35 -11.58 28.40
C VAL A 79 -6.93 -10.52 27.40
N PHE A 80 -5.80 -10.73 26.73
CA PHE A 80 -5.21 -9.80 25.77
C PHE A 80 -4.76 -10.54 24.51
N VAL A 81 -4.75 -9.81 23.40
CA VAL A 81 -4.10 -10.26 22.15
C VAL A 81 -2.65 -9.83 22.19
N GLY A 82 -1.73 -10.80 22.10
CA GLY A 82 -0.30 -10.61 22.24
C GLY A 82 0.45 -10.71 20.91
N LYS A 83 1.35 -9.77 20.64
CA LYS A 83 2.32 -9.85 19.54
C LYS A 83 3.72 -9.96 20.13
N GLU A 84 4.44 -11.03 19.80
CA GLU A 84 5.80 -11.26 20.31
C GLU A 84 6.76 -10.20 19.74
N ALA A 85 7.48 -9.51 20.63
CA ALA A 85 8.45 -8.47 20.31
C ALA A 85 9.76 -8.75 21.06
N GLY A 86 10.49 -9.79 20.62
CA GLY A 86 11.73 -10.22 21.29
C GLY A 86 11.48 -10.90 22.65
N GLU A 87 11.90 -10.25 23.74
CA GLU A 87 11.74 -10.75 25.11
C GLU A 87 10.43 -10.35 25.78
N SER A 88 9.72 -9.34 25.27
CA SER A 88 8.40 -8.92 25.74
C SER A 88 7.28 -9.29 24.75
N VAL A 89 6.04 -9.28 25.22
CA VAL A 89 4.84 -9.42 24.39
C VAL A 89 4.05 -8.13 24.48
N GLN A 90 3.81 -7.50 23.33
CA GLN A 90 2.94 -6.33 23.22
C GLN A 90 1.49 -6.78 23.35
N LEU A 91 0.78 -6.25 24.35
CA LEU A 91 -0.61 -6.57 24.63
C LEU A 91 -1.51 -5.53 23.98
N SER A 92 -2.59 -6.00 23.35
CA SER A 92 -3.67 -5.18 22.84
C SER A 92 -5.00 -5.66 23.37
N ASP A 93 -5.94 -4.73 23.54
CA ASP A 93 -7.30 -5.04 23.96
C ASP A 93 -7.98 -5.95 22.91
N PRO A 94 -8.66 -7.03 23.34
CA PRO A 94 -9.18 -8.03 22.42
C PRO A 94 -10.32 -7.51 21.52
N LEU A 95 -11.08 -6.48 21.94
CA LEU A 95 -12.23 -5.97 21.20
C LEU A 95 -11.87 -4.71 20.39
N SER A 96 -11.26 -3.71 21.04
CA SER A 96 -10.91 -2.42 20.43
C SER A 96 -9.58 -2.44 19.68
N GLY A 97 -8.66 -3.33 20.08
CA GLY A 97 -7.33 -3.39 19.50
C GLY A 97 -6.36 -2.31 19.95
N GLU A 98 -6.74 -1.46 20.91
CA GLU A 98 -5.86 -0.45 21.48
C GLU A 98 -4.69 -1.08 22.25
N ALA A 99 -3.51 -0.46 22.15
CA ALA A 99 -2.31 -0.93 22.84
C ALA A 99 -2.50 -0.83 24.36
N SER A 100 -2.37 -1.96 25.05
CA SER A 100 -2.56 -2.11 26.50
C SER A 100 -1.24 -2.36 27.25
N GLY A 101 -0.12 -1.92 26.64
CA GLY A 101 1.24 -2.01 27.19
C GLY A 101 2.01 -3.27 26.80
N GLU A 102 3.18 -3.47 27.42
CA GLU A 102 4.03 -4.66 27.23
C GLU A 102 4.05 -5.51 28.50
N ALA A 103 4.11 -6.82 28.35
CA ALA A 103 4.28 -7.76 29.45
C ALA A 103 5.45 -8.71 29.21
N ALA A 104 6.21 -8.99 30.27
CA ALA A 104 7.24 -10.02 30.27
C ALA A 104 6.60 -11.41 30.11
N LYS A 105 7.29 -12.33 29.42
CA LYS A 105 6.79 -13.70 29.14
C LYS A 105 6.38 -14.45 30.41
N ASP A 106 7.05 -14.20 31.53
CA ASP A 106 6.74 -14.84 32.82
C ASP A 106 5.44 -14.33 33.46
N GLY A 107 5.00 -13.12 33.11
CA GLY A 107 3.81 -12.46 33.63
C GLY A 107 2.52 -12.79 32.89
N ILE A 108 2.59 -13.59 31.82
CA ILE A 108 1.46 -13.95 30.96
C ILE A 108 1.37 -15.45 30.76
N THR A 109 0.16 -15.95 30.54
CA THR A 109 -0.11 -17.36 30.27
C THR A 109 -0.79 -17.50 28.93
N LYS A 110 -0.18 -18.24 28.00
CA LYS A 110 -0.71 -18.47 26.66
C LYS A 110 -1.90 -19.44 26.70
N ILE A 111 -3.01 -19.09 26.08
CA ILE A 111 -4.16 -20.00 25.90
C ILE A 111 -3.82 -20.94 24.75
N LYS A 112 -3.69 -22.24 25.06
CA LYS A 112 -3.30 -23.25 24.08
C LYS A 112 -4.50 -23.75 23.28
N VAL A 113 -4.29 -23.98 21.99
CA VAL A 113 -5.28 -24.57 21.06
C VAL A 113 -4.73 -25.85 20.43
N ASN A 114 -5.57 -26.89 20.37
CA ASN A 114 -5.27 -28.14 19.65
C ASN A 114 -5.94 -28.15 18.26
N ASN A 115 -5.67 -29.16 17.43
CA ASN A 115 -6.21 -29.24 16.07
C ASN A 115 -7.75 -29.27 16.02
N THR A 116 -8.39 -29.92 16.99
CA THR A 116 -9.85 -29.99 17.08
C THR A 116 -10.45 -28.62 17.38
N LEU A 117 -9.90 -27.90 18.38
CA LEU A 117 -10.35 -26.58 18.77
C LEU A 117 -10.07 -25.53 17.68
N ARG A 118 -8.95 -25.66 16.95
CA ARG A 118 -8.70 -24.82 15.76
C ARG A 118 -9.78 -24.97 14.69
N ARG A 119 -10.31 -26.19 14.49
CA ARG A 119 -11.43 -26.42 13.57
C ARG A 119 -12.70 -25.72 14.07
N VAL A 120 -13.04 -25.87 15.35
CA VAL A 120 -14.19 -25.20 15.97
C VAL A 120 -14.11 -23.68 15.85
N ILE A 121 -12.94 -23.09 16.13
CA ILE A 121 -12.73 -21.64 15.99
C ILE A 121 -12.87 -21.20 14.54
N ARG A 122 -12.34 -21.98 13.60
CA ARG A 122 -12.45 -21.68 12.16
C ARG A 122 -13.91 -21.74 11.69
N ASP A 123 -14.68 -22.73 12.13
CA ASP A 123 -16.10 -22.87 11.78
C ASP A 123 -16.92 -21.68 12.34
N ALA A 124 -16.61 -21.28 13.58
CA ALA A 124 -17.20 -20.11 14.23
C ALA A 124 -16.87 -18.80 13.50
N LEU A 125 -15.59 -18.56 13.18
CA LEU A 125 -15.13 -17.40 12.43
C LEU A 125 -15.72 -17.36 11.02
N GLY A 126 -15.78 -18.50 10.33
CA GLY A 126 -16.37 -18.60 9.00
C GLY A 126 -17.84 -18.18 9.01
N THR A 127 -18.62 -18.68 9.97
CA THR A 127 -20.04 -18.30 10.10
C THR A 127 -20.21 -16.81 10.43
N LEU A 128 -19.40 -16.28 11.36
CA LEU A 128 -19.45 -14.88 11.78
C LEU A 128 -19.12 -13.92 10.63
N THR A 129 -18.06 -14.22 9.87
CA THR A 129 -17.54 -13.34 8.83
C THR A 129 -18.32 -13.45 7.51
N LEU A 130 -18.87 -14.63 7.18
CA LEU A 130 -19.74 -14.83 6.02
C LEU A 130 -21.10 -14.11 6.17
N GLY A 131 -21.60 -13.97 7.40
CA GLY A 131 -22.86 -13.27 7.71
C GLY A 131 -22.69 -11.80 8.10
N ALA A 132 -21.48 -11.24 8.01
CA ALA A 132 -21.19 -9.88 8.47
C ALA A 132 -22.01 -8.83 7.69
N LYS A 133 -22.48 -7.78 8.37
CA LYS A 133 -23.25 -6.70 7.71
C LYS A 133 -22.43 -5.94 6.67
N ASP A 134 -21.15 -5.73 6.95
CA ASP A 134 -20.22 -5.05 6.05
C ASP A 134 -19.80 -5.97 4.89
N PRO A 135 -20.07 -5.59 3.63
CA PRO A 135 -19.62 -6.34 2.46
C PRO A 135 -18.09 -6.57 2.41
N ALA A 136 -17.27 -5.65 2.93
CA ALA A 136 -15.82 -5.79 2.90
C ALA A 136 -15.33 -6.97 3.74
N VAL A 137 -15.97 -7.21 4.89
CA VAL A 137 -15.68 -8.36 5.77
C VAL A 137 -16.07 -9.67 5.08
N ARG A 138 -17.22 -9.71 4.40
CA ARG A 138 -17.66 -10.88 3.64
C ARG A 138 -16.72 -11.20 2.46
N VAL A 139 -16.23 -10.17 1.78
CA VAL A 139 -15.22 -10.31 0.71
C VAL A 139 -13.93 -10.91 1.26
N ALA A 140 -13.43 -10.41 2.39
CA ALA A 140 -12.22 -10.92 3.03
C ALA A 140 -12.39 -12.38 3.49
N ALA A 141 -13.57 -12.74 4.01
CA ALA A 141 -13.91 -14.11 4.38
C ALA A 141 -13.90 -15.05 3.18
N ALA A 142 -14.56 -14.66 2.09
CA ALA A 142 -14.60 -15.42 0.84
C ALA A 142 -13.18 -15.64 0.27
N ASP A 143 -12.35 -14.59 0.27
CA ASP A 143 -10.96 -14.65 -0.18
C ASP A 143 -10.11 -15.60 0.67
N THR A 144 -10.26 -15.53 2.00
CA THR A 144 -9.57 -16.41 2.93
C THR A 144 -9.95 -17.88 2.73
N MET A 145 -11.25 -18.16 2.56
CA MET A 145 -11.76 -19.51 2.30
C MET A 145 -11.35 -20.03 0.92
N PHE A 146 -11.20 -19.17 -0.07
CA PHE A 146 -10.66 -19.53 -1.38
C PHE A 146 -9.19 -19.95 -1.30
N LYS A 147 -8.36 -19.20 -0.57
CA LYS A 147 -6.93 -19.48 -0.38
C LYS A 147 -6.66 -20.72 0.47
N THR A 148 -7.57 -21.02 1.39
CA THR A 148 -7.48 -22.18 2.29
C THR A 148 -8.71 -23.07 2.13
N PRO A 149 -8.86 -23.76 0.98
CA PRO A 149 -10.04 -24.56 0.69
C PRO A 149 -10.18 -25.74 1.66
N ASP A 150 -11.40 -25.97 2.14
CA ASP A 150 -11.76 -27.08 3.02
C ASP A 150 -13.16 -27.58 2.65
N ALA A 151 -13.33 -28.90 2.52
CA ALA A 151 -14.62 -29.50 2.19
C ALA A 151 -15.71 -29.17 3.24
N ALA A 152 -15.33 -28.91 4.49
CA ALA A 152 -16.25 -28.50 5.55
C ALA A 152 -16.91 -27.13 5.29
N ASN A 153 -16.27 -26.25 4.51
CA ASN A 153 -16.77 -24.91 4.24
C ASN A 153 -17.93 -24.86 3.25
N ILE A 154 -18.22 -25.95 2.53
CA ILE A 154 -19.23 -25.96 1.44
C ILE A 154 -20.62 -25.61 1.97
N GLY A 155 -21.07 -26.21 3.09
CA GLY A 155 -22.39 -25.95 3.66
C GLY A 155 -22.58 -24.50 4.17
N PRO A 156 -21.64 -23.96 4.95
CA PRO A 156 -21.65 -22.54 5.33
C PRO A 156 -21.66 -21.59 4.12
N LEU A 157 -20.86 -21.88 3.09
CA LEU A 157 -20.82 -21.10 1.86
C LEU A 157 -22.13 -21.16 1.08
N ASP A 158 -22.77 -22.33 0.97
CA ASP A 158 -24.09 -22.48 0.36
C ASP A 158 -25.15 -21.59 1.04
N THR A 159 -25.12 -21.56 2.38
CA THR A 159 -26.02 -20.72 3.18
C THR A 159 -25.75 -19.23 2.95
N ALA A 160 -24.48 -18.83 2.95
CA ALA A 160 -24.06 -17.46 2.71
C ALA A 160 -24.48 -16.98 1.30
N ILE A 161 -24.20 -17.78 0.27
CA ILE A 161 -24.56 -17.50 -1.14
C ILE A 161 -26.07 -17.32 -1.30
N ALA A 162 -26.88 -18.12 -0.61
CA ALA A 162 -28.34 -18.02 -0.66
C ALA A 162 -28.87 -16.73 -0.01
N SER A 163 -28.20 -16.25 1.04
CA SER A 163 -28.56 -15.01 1.75
C SER A 163 -27.94 -13.73 1.16
N GLU A 164 -26.96 -13.86 0.26
CA GLU A 164 -26.20 -12.71 -0.26
C GLU A 164 -27.02 -11.90 -1.27
N THR A 165 -26.98 -10.57 -1.09
CA THR A 165 -27.70 -9.62 -1.95
C THR A 165 -26.78 -8.89 -2.92
N VAL A 166 -25.49 -8.75 -2.58
CA VAL A 166 -24.52 -8.03 -3.39
C VAL A 166 -23.91 -8.99 -4.42
N ALA A 167 -24.14 -8.72 -5.71
CA ALA A 167 -23.73 -9.59 -6.81
C ALA A 167 -22.20 -9.87 -6.84
N SER A 168 -21.37 -8.87 -6.54
CA SER A 168 -19.90 -9.05 -6.51
C SER A 168 -19.44 -9.95 -5.37
N VAL A 169 -20.04 -9.83 -4.18
CA VAL A 169 -19.74 -10.68 -3.02
C VAL A 169 -20.22 -12.11 -3.29
N LYS A 170 -21.41 -12.25 -3.87
CA LYS A 170 -21.97 -13.56 -4.24
C LYS A 170 -21.04 -14.32 -5.19
N ALA A 171 -20.52 -13.65 -6.22
CA ALA A 171 -19.58 -14.26 -7.15
C ALA A 171 -18.29 -14.75 -6.46
N LEU A 172 -17.76 -13.98 -5.50
CA LEU A 172 -16.58 -14.39 -4.73
C LEU A 172 -16.87 -15.60 -3.81
N LEU A 173 -18.06 -15.64 -3.20
CA LEU A 173 -18.49 -16.77 -2.38
C LEU A 173 -18.67 -18.04 -3.22
N GLU A 174 -19.24 -17.93 -4.42
CA GLU A 174 -19.35 -19.03 -5.39
C GLU A 174 -17.97 -19.55 -5.80
N GLN A 175 -16.99 -18.67 -5.98
CA GLN A 175 -15.59 -19.05 -6.25
C GLN A 175 -14.93 -19.74 -5.05
N ALA A 176 -15.11 -19.23 -3.82
CA ALA A 176 -14.60 -19.87 -2.60
C ALA A 176 -15.20 -21.27 -2.40
N ARG A 177 -16.49 -21.42 -2.72
CA ARG A 177 -17.17 -22.71 -2.73
C ARG A 177 -16.59 -23.64 -3.80
N ALA A 178 -16.36 -23.14 -5.01
CA ALA A 178 -15.73 -23.90 -6.08
C ALA A 178 -14.34 -24.42 -5.66
N ALA A 179 -13.53 -23.59 -5.00
CA ALA A 179 -12.23 -24.01 -4.47
C ALA A 179 -12.37 -25.16 -3.45
N SER A 180 -13.35 -25.06 -2.55
CA SER A 180 -13.65 -26.11 -1.56
C SER A 180 -14.14 -27.41 -2.21
N VAL A 181 -14.89 -27.32 -3.32
CA VAL A 181 -15.34 -28.48 -4.10
C VAL A 181 -14.15 -29.22 -4.74
N LEU A 182 -13.12 -28.52 -5.23
CA LEU A 182 -11.97 -29.15 -5.86
C LEU A 182 -11.16 -30.05 -4.91
N VAL A 183 -11.08 -29.66 -3.63
CA VAL A 183 -10.36 -30.41 -2.59
C VAL A 183 -11.22 -31.51 -1.95
N SER A 184 -12.52 -31.56 -2.26
CA SER A 184 -13.45 -32.55 -1.73
C SER A 184 -13.55 -33.83 -2.57
N ASP A 185 -14.23 -34.84 -2.02
CA ASP A 185 -14.53 -36.13 -2.68
C ASP A 185 -15.73 -36.06 -3.65
N ARG A 186 -16.12 -34.85 -4.10
CA ARG A 186 -17.26 -34.69 -5.01
C ARG A 186 -17.00 -35.25 -6.41
N PRO A 187 -18.08 -35.60 -7.16
CA PRO A 187 -17.96 -36.17 -8.51
C PRO A 187 -17.17 -35.29 -9.47
N GLU A 188 -16.60 -35.92 -10.49
CA GLU A 188 -15.79 -35.25 -11.52
C GLU A 188 -16.53 -34.08 -12.21
N ALA A 189 -17.84 -34.24 -12.47
CA ALA A 189 -18.68 -33.20 -13.05
C ALA A 189 -18.73 -31.91 -12.20
N ASP A 190 -18.82 -32.05 -10.86
CA ASP A 190 -18.82 -30.92 -9.94
C ASP A 190 -17.45 -30.22 -9.92
N LYS A 191 -16.36 -31.01 -10.04
CA LYS A 191 -14.99 -30.46 -10.14
C LYS A 191 -14.77 -29.69 -11.43
N LEU A 192 -15.27 -30.19 -12.56
CA LEU A 192 -15.19 -29.49 -13.84
C LEU A 192 -15.97 -28.16 -13.82
N ALA A 193 -17.16 -28.14 -13.22
CA ALA A 193 -17.93 -26.91 -13.04
C ALA A 193 -17.20 -25.91 -12.11
N ALA A 194 -16.56 -26.40 -11.04
CA ALA A 194 -15.77 -25.59 -10.14
C ALA A 194 -14.54 -24.95 -10.83
N ILE A 195 -13.83 -25.69 -11.70
CA ILE A 195 -12.71 -25.15 -12.48
C ILE A 195 -13.15 -23.98 -13.36
N ALA A 196 -14.33 -24.06 -13.99
CA ALA A 196 -14.85 -22.97 -14.81
C ALA A 196 -15.10 -21.68 -13.99
N LEU A 197 -15.65 -21.81 -12.78
CA LEU A 197 -15.87 -20.68 -11.87
C LEU A 197 -14.56 -20.06 -11.38
N ILE A 198 -13.55 -20.89 -11.08
CA ILE A 198 -12.22 -20.43 -10.65
C ILE A 198 -11.49 -19.76 -11.82
N GLY A 199 -11.64 -20.29 -13.04
CA GLY A 199 -11.12 -19.69 -14.26
C GLY A 199 -11.62 -18.27 -14.49
N ALA A 200 -12.87 -17.99 -14.14
CA ALA A 200 -13.46 -16.65 -14.25
C ALA A 200 -12.86 -15.61 -13.27
N ARG A 201 -12.22 -16.07 -12.17
CA ARG A 201 -11.57 -15.19 -11.20
C ARG A 201 -10.31 -14.52 -11.76
N GLY A 202 -9.53 -15.27 -12.56
CA GLY A 202 -8.45 -14.70 -13.35
C GLY A 202 -7.25 -14.13 -12.59
N ASP A 203 -7.02 -14.54 -11.34
CA ASP A 203 -5.93 -14.05 -10.50
C ASP A 203 -4.85 -15.10 -10.22
N ARG A 204 -3.77 -14.70 -9.53
CA ARG A 204 -2.63 -15.58 -9.22
C ARG A 204 -2.98 -16.67 -8.21
N ASP A 205 -3.91 -16.40 -7.30
CA ASP A 205 -4.37 -17.39 -6.32
C ASP A 205 -5.13 -18.53 -7.03
N ALA A 206 -5.97 -18.20 -8.03
CA ALA A 206 -6.62 -19.19 -8.89
C ALA A 206 -5.61 -20.05 -9.65
N VAL A 207 -4.54 -19.46 -10.20
CA VAL A 207 -3.47 -20.24 -10.85
C VAL A 207 -2.83 -21.20 -9.86
N SER A 208 -2.43 -20.72 -8.67
CA SER A 208 -1.81 -21.56 -7.65
C SER A 208 -2.68 -22.76 -7.26
N LEU A 209 -3.98 -22.52 -7.05
CA LEU A 209 -4.93 -23.58 -6.73
C LEU A 209 -5.06 -24.58 -7.90
N LEU A 210 -5.29 -24.09 -9.11
CA LEU A 210 -5.47 -24.94 -10.29
C LEU A 210 -4.21 -25.76 -10.61
N THR A 211 -3.01 -25.20 -10.44
CA THR A 211 -1.75 -25.93 -10.61
C THR A 211 -1.62 -27.08 -9.61
N SER A 212 -2.06 -26.87 -8.36
CA SER A 212 -2.08 -27.96 -7.36
C SER A 212 -3.03 -29.09 -7.74
N ILE A 213 -4.17 -28.77 -8.37
CA ILE A 213 -5.17 -29.74 -8.82
C ILE A 213 -4.70 -30.44 -10.10
N GLU A 214 -4.08 -29.72 -11.03
CA GLU A 214 -3.48 -30.27 -12.25
C GLU A 214 -2.41 -31.33 -11.93
N ALA A 215 -1.59 -31.08 -10.90
CA ALA A 215 -0.55 -32.00 -10.46
C ALA A 215 -1.11 -33.29 -9.83
N ASN A 216 -2.27 -33.21 -9.16
CA ASN A 216 -2.86 -34.29 -8.37
C ASN A 216 -4.04 -35.00 -9.05
N SER A 217 -4.38 -34.64 -10.29
CA SER A 217 -5.52 -35.21 -11.03
C SER A 217 -5.08 -35.94 -12.29
N THR A 218 -5.85 -36.93 -12.73
CA THR A 218 -5.73 -37.56 -14.05
C THR A 218 -6.94 -37.18 -14.92
N ASP A 219 -6.83 -37.38 -16.24
CA ASP A 219 -7.97 -37.32 -17.17
C ASP A 219 -8.57 -35.92 -17.40
N ALA A 220 -9.91 -35.78 -17.45
CA ALA A 220 -10.57 -34.56 -17.95
C ALA A 220 -10.40 -33.36 -17.01
N VAL A 221 -10.34 -33.59 -15.69
CA VAL A 221 -10.08 -32.53 -14.69
C VAL A 221 -8.72 -31.89 -14.90
N LYS A 222 -7.70 -32.70 -15.21
CA LYS A 222 -6.35 -32.20 -15.51
C LYS A 222 -6.37 -31.31 -16.75
N GLN A 223 -6.99 -31.75 -17.84
CA GLN A 223 -7.08 -30.96 -19.08
C GLN A 223 -7.84 -29.64 -18.89
N ALA A 224 -8.94 -29.67 -18.13
CA ALA A 224 -9.70 -28.48 -17.78
C ALA A 224 -8.86 -27.50 -16.95
N ALA A 225 -8.12 -27.98 -15.96
CA ALA A 225 -7.21 -27.16 -15.16
C ALA A 225 -6.11 -26.53 -16.02
N THR A 226 -5.44 -27.30 -16.89
CA THR A 226 -4.39 -26.79 -17.80
C THR A 226 -4.94 -25.68 -18.72
N THR A 227 -6.14 -25.86 -19.26
CA THR A 227 -6.77 -24.86 -20.15
C THR A 227 -7.16 -23.60 -19.38
N ALA A 228 -7.72 -23.76 -18.16
CA ALA A 228 -8.03 -22.63 -17.29
C ALA A 228 -6.75 -21.84 -16.92
N ILE A 229 -5.67 -22.53 -16.53
CA ILE A 229 -4.38 -21.89 -16.21
C ILE A 229 -3.84 -21.11 -17.42
N ALA A 230 -3.89 -21.69 -18.62
CA ALA A 230 -3.42 -21.02 -19.83
C ALA A 230 -4.21 -19.73 -20.12
N ASN A 231 -5.53 -19.75 -19.94
CA ASN A 231 -6.39 -18.57 -20.13
C ASN A 231 -6.17 -17.49 -19.06
N ILE A 232 -5.95 -17.89 -17.81
CA ILE A 232 -5.63 -16.94 -16.75
C ILE A 232 -4.26 -16.30 -17.02
N ASN A 233 -3.25 -17.10 -17.37
CA ASN A 233 -1.91 -16.59 -17.66
C ASN A 233 -1.89 -15.64 -18.87
N SER A 234 -2.67 -15.89 -19.92
CA SER A 234 -2.75 -14.96 -21.06
C SER A 234 -3.39 -13.62 -20.66
N THR A 235 -4.41 -13.66 -19.80
CA THR A 235 -5.06 -12.46 -19.25
C THR A 235 -4.10 -11.69 -18.34
N LEU A 236 -3.42 -12.37 -17.42
CA LEU A 236 -2.41 -11.76 -16.55
C LEU A 236 -1.24 -11.18 -17.35
N ALA A 237 -0.77 -11.86 -18.40
CA ALA A 237 0.28 -11.35 -19.26
C ALA A 237 -0.13 -10.05 -19.99
N PHE A 238 -1.39 -9.94 -20.41
CA PHE A 238 -1.94 -8.70 -20.98
C PHE A 238 -1.92 -7.55 -19.96
N TRP A 239 -2.36 -7.82 -18.72
CA TRP A 239 -2.29 -6.83 -17.64
C TRP A 239 -0.86 -6.45 -17.28
N ASP A 240 0.05 -7.41 -17.18
CA ASP A 240 1.47 -7.17 -16.91
C ASP A 240 2.11 -6.34 -18.04
N ALA A 241 1.73 -6.56 -19.30
CA ALA A 241 2.16 -5.72 -20.42
C ALA A 241 1.67 -4.26 -20.25
N GLY A 242 0.40 -4.07 -19.87
CA GLY A 242 -0.15 -2.75 -19.52
C GLY A 242 0.60 -2.08 -18.37
N GLN A 243 0.92 -2.84 -17.31
CA GLN A 243 1.68 -2.35 -16.16
C GLN A 243 3.10 -1.93 -16.57
N ASN A 244 3.75 -2.70 -17.43
CA ASN A 244 5.08 -2.38 -17.94
C ASN A 244 5.08 -1.14 -18.83
N ILE A 245 4.05 -0.95 -19.66
CA ILE A 245 3.87 0.30 -20.42
C ILE A 245 3.72 1.48 -19.47
N TRP A 246 2.90 1.35 -18.42
CA TRP A 246 2.74 2.39 -17.40
C TRP A 246 4.06 2.71 -16.70
N TYR A 247 4.84 1.71 -16.30
CA TYR A 247 6.17 1.90 -15.72
C TYR A 247 7.13 2.57 -16.70
N GLY A 248 7.07 2.20 -17.99
CA GLY A 248 7.83 2.84 -19.05
C GLY A 248 7.48 4.32 -19.24
N ILE A 249 6.19 4.66 -19.23
CA ILE A 249 5.71 6.06 -19.31
C ILE A 249 6.17 6.86 -18.08
N SER A 250 6.03 6.28 -16.89
CA SER A 250 6.46 6.90 -15.64
C SER A 250 7.98 7.16 -15.64
N LEU A 251 8.81 6.16 -15.95
CA LEU A 251 10.26 6.31 -16.03
C LEU A 251 10.65 7.29 -17.15
N GLY A 252 10.01 7.18 -18.31
CA GLY A 252 10.19 8.08 -19.44
C GLY A 252 9.89 9.53 -19.11
N SER A 253 8.90 9.81 -18.25
CA SER A 253 8.59 11.17 -17.81
C SER A 253 9.70 11.81 -16.95
N VAL A 254 10.38 11.00 -16.12
CA VAL A 254 11.56 11.44 -15.36
C VAL A 254 12.73 11.72 -16.31
N LEU A 255 12.98 10.82 -17.27
CA LEU A 255 14.00 11.02 -18.28
C LEU A 255 13.71 12.25 -19.16
N LEU A 256 12.44 12.50 -19.49
CA LEU A 256 11.99 13.68 -20.22
C LEU A 256 12.35 14.95 -19.45
N LEU A 257 12.05 15.03 -18.14
CA LEU A 257 12.41 16.18 -17.32
C LEU A 257 13.91 16.44 -17.30
N ALA A 258 14.72 15.39 -17.13
CA ALA A 258 16.17 15.49 -17.18
C ALA A 258 16.67 15.95 -18.57
N ALA A 259 16.15 15.35 -19.64
CA ALA A 259 16.51 15.66 -21.02
C ALA A 259 16.14 17.10 -21.41
N ILE A 260 15.00 17.61 -20.93
CA ILE A 260 14.58 19.00 -21.14
C ILE A 260 15.61 19.97 -20.55
N GLY A 261 16.02 19.76 -19.29
CA GLY A 261 17.02 20.62 -18.64
C GLY A 261 18.35 20.61 -19.40
N LEU A 262 18.78 19.43 -19.84
CA LEU A 262 19.97 19.24 -20.64
C LEU A 262 19.87 19.96 -22.00
N ALA A 263 18.77 19.78 -22.73
CA ALA A 263 18.54 20.38 -24.04
C ALA A 263 18.55 21.92 -24.00
N ILE A 264 17.99 22.54 -22.97
CA ILE A 264 18.00 24.00 -22.82
C ILE A 264 19.41 24.52 -22.53
N THR A 265 20.10 23.90 -21.57
CA THR A 265 21.44 24.36 -21.16
C THR A 265 22.45 24.27 -22.30
N PHE A 266 22.47 23.15 -23.04
CA PHE A 266 23.29 23.00 -24.24
C PHE A 266 22.86 23.94 -25.36
N GLY A 267 21.56 24.01 -25.64
CA GLY A 267 21.01 24.72 -26.77
C GLY A 267 21.38 26.20 -26.77
N VAL A 268 21.38 26.85 -25.59
CA VAL A 268 21.64 28.29 -25.46
C VAL A 268 23.13 28.62 -25.33
N MET A 269 23.89 27.83 -24.55
CA MET A 269 25.28 28.19 -24.21
C MET A 269 26.30 27.69 -25.23
N GLY A 270 26.01 26.64 -26.00
CA GLY A 270 26.95 26.05 -26.96
C GLY A 270 28.20 25.46 -26.30
N VAL A 271 28.12 25.14 -25.00
CA VAL A 271 29.19 24.57 -24.17
C VAL A 271 28.67 23.30 -23.53
N ILE A 272 29.53 22.29 -23.41
CA ILE A 272 29.21 21.03 -22.77
C ILE A 272 29.45 21.12 -21.26
N ASN A 273 28.36 21.15 -20.48
CA ASN A 273 28.42 21.14 -19.02
C ASN A 273 28.23 19.71 -18.49
N MET A 274 29.31 19.09 -18.02
CA MET A 274 29.26 17.75 -17.42
C MET A 274 28.69 17.74 -15.99
N ALA A 275 28.67 18.88 -15.29
CA ALA A 275 28.13 18.99 -13.92
C ALA A 275 26.60 19.08 -13.87
N HIS A 276 25.89 18.89 -15.00
CA HIS A 276 24.43 19.00 -15.06
C HIS A 276 23.73 18.04 -14.07
N GLY A 277 24.20 16.79 -13.98
CA GLY A 277 23.67 15.81 -13.03
C GLY A 277 23.79 16.27 -11.58
N GLU A 278 24.85 17.01 -11.25
CA GLU A 278 25.06 17.51 -9.89
C GLU A 278 24.13 18.66 -9.53
N MET A 279 23.70 19.45 -10.51
CA MET A 279 22.67 20.46 -10.27
C MET A 279 21.32 19.81 -9.93
N VAL A 280 20.99 18.69 -10.58
CA VAL A 280 19.81 17.88 -10.24
C VAL A 280 19.96 17.26 -8.85
N MET A 281 21.15 16.72 -8.54
CA MET A 281 21.48 16.20 -7.22
C MET A 281 21.27 17.26 -6.12
N LEU A 282 21.79 18.47 -6.30
CA LEU A 282 21.62 19.56 -5.34
C LEU A 282 20.15 19.91 -5.10
N GLY A 283 19.30 19.85 -6.13
CA GLY A 283 17.85 20.01 -5.96
C GLY A 283 17.22 18.90 -5.12
N ALA A 284 17.62 17.64 -5.34
CA ALA A 284 17.16 16.50 -4.55
C ALA A 284 17.60 16.63 -3.08
N TYR A 285 18.87 16.98 -2.82
CA TYR A 285 19.38 17.19 -1.46
C TYR A 285 18.77 18.43 -0.79
N THR A 286 18.43 19.48 -1.54
CA THR A 286 17.67 20.62 -1.00
C THR A 286 16.31 20.14 -0.50
N THR A 287 15.63 19.29 -1.27
CA THR A 287 14.35 18.69 -0.86
C THR A 287 14.50 17.84 0.39
N PHE A 288 15.56 17.02 0.47
CA PHE A 288 15.89 16.25 1.66
C PHE A 288 16.10 17.14 2.90
N VAL A 289 16.93 18.18 2.79
CA VAL A 289 17.20 19.11 3.90
C VAL A 289 15.93 19.83 4.34
N VAL A 290 15.11 20.32 3.39
CA VAL A 290 13.82 20.96 3.70
C VAL A 290 12.90 19.99 4.45
N GLN A 291 12.79 18.75 3.99
CA GLN A 291 12.00 17.74 4.69
C GLN A 291 12.54 17.41 6.08
N GLN A 292 13.85 17.31 6.24
CA GLN A 292 14.47 17.06 7.53
C GLN A 292 14.15 18.19 8.52
N VAL A 293 14.28 19.44 8.09
CA VAL A 293 13.95 20.63 8.91
C VAL A 293 12.47 20.64 9.29
N ILE A 294 11.57 20.33 8.33
CA ILE A 294 10.13 20.26 8.59
C ILE A 294 9.80 19.14 9.57
N ARG A 295 10.40 17.94 9.43
CA ARG A 295 10.18 16.82 10.35
C ARG A 295 10.60 17.17 11.79
N THR A 296 11.73 17.86 11.95
CA THR A 296 12.24 18.19 13.28
C THR A 296 11.55 19.40 13.91
N SER A 297 11.18 20.41 13.11
CA SER A 297 10.73 21.71 13.63
C SER A 297 9.21 21.94 13.49
N PHE A 298 8.60 21.44 12.42
CA PHE A 298 7.21 21.74 12.06
C PHE A 298 6.50 20.53 11.41
N PRO A 299 6.27 19.42 12.13
CA PRO A 299 5.79 18.18 11.53
C PRO A 299 4.44 18.32 10.81
N GLY A 300 3.57 19.24 11.24
CA GLY A 300 2.28 19.52 10.58
C GLY A 300 2.39 20.10 9.17
N LEU A 301 3.55 20.61 8.75
CA LEU A 301 3.78 21.16 7.41
C LEU A 301 4.34 20.13 6.42
N PHE A 302 4.45 18.86 6.81
CA PHE A 302 5.07 17.83 5.96
C PHE A 302 4.39 17.70 4.59
N ASP A 303 3.07 17.85 4.51
CA ASP A 303 2.33 17.75 3.26
C ASP A 303 2.63 18.89 2.27
N TRP A 304 3.15 20.02 2.77
CA TRP A 304 3.57 21.18 1.98
C TRP A 304 5.07 21.18 1.67
N SER A 305 5.81 20.17 2.15
CA SER A 305 7.27 20.13 2.03
C SER A 305 7.77 20.21 0.59
N LEU A 306 7.11 19.54 -0.36
CA LEU A 306 7.50 19.58 -1.78
C LEU A 306 7.26 20.94 -2.42
N VAL A 307 6.17 21.63 -2.05
CA VAL A 307 5.85 22.96 -2.57
C VAL A 307 6.86 24.00 -2.08
N ILE A 308 7.37 23.85 -0.86
CA ILE A 308 8.43 24.69 -0.28
C ILE A 308 9.80 24.33 -0.86
N ALA A 309 10.08 23.03 -0.99
CA ALA A 309 11.34 22.53 -1.51
C ALA A 309 11.58 22.92 -2.96
N LEU A 310 10.53 22.95 -3.79
CA LEU A 310 10.66 23.24 -5.22
C LEU A 310 11.28 24.63 -5.49
N PRO A 311 10.75 25.77 -5.00
CA PRO A 311 11.39 27.08 -5.13
C PRO A 311 12.79 27.12 -4.52
N LEU A 312 12.99 26.51 -3.36
CA LEU A 312 14.30 26.51 -2.70
C LEU A 312 15.35 25.73 -3.51
N ALA A 313 14.97 24.60 -4.12
CA ALA A 313 15.84 23.83 -4.99
C ALA A 313 16.28 24.67 -6.20
N PHE A 314 15.37 25.43 -6.82
CA PHE A 314 15.71 26.37 -7.89
C PHE A 314 16.66 27.48 -7.40
N LEU A 315 16.43 28.04 -6.22
CA LEU A 315 17.29 29.08 -5.65
C LEU A 315 18.70 28.57 -5.33
N VAL A 316 18.81 27.39 -4.71
CA VAL A 316 20.10 26.74 -4.40
C VAL A 316 20.84 26.40 -5.69
N ALA A 317 20.16 25.79 -6.67
CA ALA A 317 20.76 25.50 -7.96
C ALA A 317 21.18 26.77 -8.71
N ALA A 318 20.36 27.82 -8.70
CA ALA A 318 20.71 29.10 -9.33
C ALA A 318 21.94 29.75 -8.66
N LEU A 319 22.01 29.71 -7.33
CA LEU A 319 23.14 30.24 -6.57
C LEU A 319 24.44 29.49 -6.89
N VAL A 320 24.41 28.15 -6.82
CA VAL A 320 25.58 27.31 -7.12
C VAL A 320 25.98 27.48 -8.59
N GLY A 321 25.01 27.49 -9.50
CA GLY A 321 25.26 27.74 -10.92
C GLY A 321 25.92 29.09 -11.16
N LEU A 322 25.48 30.16 -10.49
CA LEU A 322 26.09 31.48 -10.58
C LEU A 322 27.51 31.51 -10.02
N ILE A 323 27.78 30.79 -8.94
CA ILE A 323 29.12 30.65 -8.36
C ILE A 323 30.05 29.95 -9.37
N ILE A 324 29.61 28.85 -9.98
CA ILE A 324 30.39 28.12 -10.99
C ILE A 324 30.61 28.98 -12.24
N GLU A 325 29.56 29.69 -12.68
CA GLU A 325 29.62 30.57 -13.84
C GLU A 325 30.66 31.68 -13.65
N ARG A 326 30.59 32.41 -12.54
CA ARG A 326 31.53 33.51 -12.26
C ARG A 326 32.91 33.04 -11.84
N GLY A 327 33.02 31.88 -11.19
CA GLY A 327 34.25 31.36 -10.62
C GLY A 327 35.08 30.53 -11.60
N VAL A 328 34.45 29.83 -12.54
CA VAL A 328 35.12 28.85 -13.41
C VAL A 328 34.81 29.12 -14.88
N ILE A 329 33.54 29.05 -15.27
CA ILE A 329 33.15 29.00 -16.70
C ILE A 329 33.51 30.29 -17.42
N ARG A 330 33.26 31.45 -16.80
CA ARG A 330 33.54 32.76 -17.42
C ARG A 330 35.00 32.95 -17.83
N PHE A 331 35.94 32.34 -17.12
CA PHE A 331 37.38 32.44 -17.42
C PHE A 331 37.81 31.52 -18.58
N LEU A 332 36.98 30.54 -18.93
CA LEU A 332 37.27 29.52 -19.94
C LEU A 332 36.47 29.72 -21.23
N TYR A 333 35.77 30.85 -21.36
CA TYR A 333 35.01 31.16 -22.56
C TYR A 333 35.89 31.18 -23.82
N GLY A 334 35.37 30.54 -24.88
CA GLY A 334 36.10 30.33 -26.14
C GLY A 334 36.96 29.06 -26.17
N ARG A 335 37.03 28.29 -25.08
CA ARG A 335 37.85 27.08 -24.95
C ARG A 335 36.99 25.86 -24.58
N PRO A 336 36.30 25.23 -25.56
CA PRO A 336 35.26 24.23 -25.27
C PRO A 336 35.80 22.96 -24.58
N LEU A 337 36.99 22.48 -24.95
CA LEU A 337 37.61 21.30 -24.32
C LEU A 337 38.02 21.56 -22.86
N GLU A 338 38.60 22.73 -22.60
CA GLU A 338 38.99 23.14 -21.24
C GLU A 338 37.75 23.31 -20.35
N THR A 339 36.66 23.85 -20.90
CA THR A 339 35.40 24.01 -20.16
C THR A 339 34.78 22.66 -19.82
N LEU A 340 34.86 21.67 -20.72
CA LEU A 340 34.39 20.32 -20.46
C LEU A 340 35.19 19.66 -19.31
N LEU A 341 36.52 19.77 -19.34
CA LEU A 341 37.38 19.21 -18.29
C LEU A 341 37.18 19.92 -16.94
N ALA A 342 37.00 21.24 -16.95
CA ALA A 342 36.71 22.02 -15.75
C ALA A 342 35.35 21.66 -15.14
N THR A 343 34.30 21.54 -15.95
CA THR A 343 32.97 21.15 -15.44
C THR A 343 32.94 19.71 -14.92
N TRP A 344 33.73 18.81 -15.49
CA TRP A 344 33.94 17.48 -14.93
C TRP A 344 34.63 17.53 -13.55
N GLY A 345 35.68 18.35 -13.41
CA GLY A 345 36.34 18.58 -12.11
C GLY A 345 35.39 19.16 -11.05
N VAL A 346 34.56 20.14 -11.43
CA VAL A 346 33.50 20.68 -10.56
C VAL A 346 32.49 19.61 -10.16
N SER A 347 32.12 18.72 -11.10
CA SER A 347 31.23 17.59 -10.82
C SER A 347 31.77 16.72 -9.69
N LEU A 348 33.06 16.35 -9.76
CA LEU A 348 33.72 15.54 -8.72
C LEU A 348 33.76 16.25 -7.36
N ILE A 349 34.04 17.55 -7.35
CA ILE A 349 34.05 18.35 -6.13
C ILE A 349 32.64 18.37 -5.50
N LEU A 350 31.59 18.58 -6.29
CA LEU A 350 30.21 18.61 -5.80
C LEU A 350 29.76 17.25 -5.29
N GLN A 351 30.03 16.17 -6.02
CA GLN A 351 29.73 14.80 -5.57
C GLN A 351 30.43 14.50 -4.24
N GLN A 352 31.72 14.82 -4.14
CA GLN A 352 32.50 14.57 -2.93
C GLN A 352 32.03 15.45 -1.77
N ALA A 353 31.67 16.71 -2.01
CA ALA A 353 31.14 17.60 -0.99
C ALA A 353 29.83 17.06 -0.40
N VAL A 354 28.88 16.66 -1.25
CA VAL A 354 27.62 16.05 -0.81
C VAL A 354 27.87 14.74 -0.06
N ARG A 355 28.74 13.87 -0.55
CA ARG A 355 29.12 12.62 0.13
C ARG A 355 29.77 12.88 1.50
N SER A 356 30.57 13.94 1.63
CA SER A 356 31.19 14.32 2.90
C SER A 356 30.19 14.89 3.91
N ILE A 357 29.14 15.58 3.46
CA ILE A 357 28.13 16.19 4.33
C ILE A 357 27.05 15.17 4.73
N PHE A 358 26.55 14.39 3.78
CA PHE A 358 25.39 13.51 3.95
C PHE A 358 25.73 12.02 4.04
N GLY A 359 27.01 11.66 3.83
CA GLY A 359 27.46 10.29 3.75
C GLY A 359 27.32 9.66 2.35
N PRO A 360 27.84 8.43 2.17
CA PRO A 360 27.81 7.72 0.88
C PRO A 360 26.50 6.97 0.61
N THR A 361 25.58 6.92 1.59
CA THR A 361 24.31 6.19 1.51
C THR A 361 23.23 7.04 0.85
N ASN A 362 22.29 6.39 0.17
CA ASN A 362 21.13 7.06 -0.40
C ASN A 362 20.26 7.67 0.70
N GLN A 363 19.94 8.95 0.55
CA GLN A 363 19.04 9.67 1.43
C GLN A 363 17.62 9.66 0.84
N GLU A 364 16.68 9.07 1.56
CA GLU A 364 15.29 8.96 1.10
C GLU A 364 14.49 10.23 1.40
N VAL A 365 13.72 10.67 0.40
CA VAL A 365 12.76 11.77 0.51
C VAL A 365 11.39 11.13 0.72
N GLY A 366 10.69 11.52 1.79
CA GLY A 366 9.38 10.97 2.11
C GLY A 366 8.29 11.55 1.22
N ASN A 367 7.27 10.75 0.93
CA ASN A 367 6.11 11.18 0.16
C ASN A 367 5.08 11.85 1.08
N PRO A 368 4.53 13.01 0.72
CA PRO A 368 3.34 13.58 1.36
C PRO A 368 2.14 12.63 1.35
N SER A 369 1.15 12.87 2.20
CA SER A 369 -0.06 12.04 2.33
C SER A 369 -0.79 11.88 0.98
N TRP A 370 -0.91 12.97 0.21
CA TRP A 370 -1.58 13.02 -1.09
C TRP A 370 -0.81 12.37 -2.26
N MET A 371 0.48 12.08 -2.07
CA MET A 371 1.32 11.37 -3.05
C MET A 371 1.53 9.90 -2.65
N SER A 372 1.08 9.53 -1.45
CA SER A 372 1.27 8.22 -0.87
C SER A 372 0.17 7.25 -1.28
N GLY A 373 0.53 5.97 -1.40
CA GLY A 373 -0.38 4.90 -1.77
C GLY A 373 -0.53 4.66 -3.27
N SER A 374 -1.50 3.82 -3.60
CA SER A 374 -1.84 3.40 -4.94
C SER A 374 -3.34 3.15 -5.06
N PHE A 375 -3.85 3.22 -6.28
CA PHE A 375 -5.16 2.72 -6.60
C PHE A 375 -5.04 1.62 -7.65
N ASN A 376 -5.94 0.64 -7.57
CA ASN A 376 -5.97 -0.47 -8.52
C ASN A 376 -6.97 -0.16 -9.63
N LEU A 377 -6.53 -0.28 -10.88
CA LEU A 377 -7.38 -0.23 -12.06
C LEU A 377 -7.39 -1.62 -12.71
N GLY A 378 -8.37 -2.45 -12.31
CA GLY A 378 -8.34 -3.87 -12.62
C GLY A 378 -7.17 -4.54 -11.92
N GLN A 379 -6.28 -5.19 -12.69
CA GLN A 379 -5.04 -5.80 -12.18
C GLN A 379 -3.83 -4.84 -12.21
N LEU A 380 -4.02 -3.59 -12.64
CA LEU A 380 -2.96 -2.58 -12.67
C LEU A 380 -2.89 -1.83 -11.35
N ALA A 381 -1.72 -1.80 -10.73
CA ALA A 381 -1.47 -1.00 -9.54
C ALA A 381 -0.79 0.32 -9.92
N ILE A 382 -1.54 1.42 -9.88
CA ILE A 382 -1.01 2.75 -10.20
C ILE A 382 -0.69 3.47 -8.89
N THR A 383 0.60 3.79 -8.68
CA THR A 383 1.02 4.58 -7.52
C THR A 383 0.83 6.07 -7.76
N TRP A 384 0.38 6.79 -6.74
CA TRP A 384 0.14 8.23 -6.82
C TRP A 384 1.41 9.02 -7.15
N ASN A 385 2.55 8.65 -6.56
CA ASN A 385 3.85 9.26 -6.85
C ASN A 385 4.18 9.26 -8.35
N ARG A 386 4.05 8.12 -9.02
CA ARG A 386 4.34 8.00 -10.46
C ARG A 386 3.41 8.84 -11.32
N LEU A 387 2.13 8.90 -10.95
CA LEU A 387 1.14 9.72 -11.65
C LEU A 387 1.45 11.21 -11.51
N TRP A 388 1.78 11.68 -10.31
CA TRP A 388 2.14 13.08 -10.07
C TRP A 388 3.41 13.50 -10.81
N ILE A 389 4.44 12.64 -10.85
CA ILE A 389 5.65 12.88 -11.66
C ILE A 389 5.28 13.04 -13.13
N LEU A 390 4.43 12.17 -13.67
CA LEU A 390 4.00 12.25 -15.07
C LEU A 390 3.25 13.55 -15.36
N VAL A 391 2.29 13.91 -14.51
CA VAL A 391 1.52 15.17 -14.63
C VAL A 391 2.46 16.37 -14.55
N PHE A 392 3.39 16.38 -13.60
CA PHE A 392 4.39 17.44 -13.46
C PHE A 392 5.31 17.54 -14.68
N ALA A 393 5.78 16.40 -15.22
CA ALA A 393 6.60 16.36 -16.42
C ALA A 393 5.87 16.95 -17.64
N LEU A 394 4.61 16.55 -17.85
CA LEU A 394 3.78 17.09 -18.93
C LEU A 394 3.47 18.57 -18.74
N ALA A 395 3.20 19.00 -17.50
CA ALA A 395 2.98 20.41 -17.19
C ALA A 395 4.24 21.25 -17.44
N ALA A 396 5.40 20.82 -16.93
CA ALA A 396 6.67 21.49 -17.13
C ALA A 396 7.05 21.57 -18.62
N PHE A 397 6.87 20.47 -19.36
CA PHE A 397 7.08 20.44 -20.80
C PHE A 397 6.11 21.38 -21.54
N GLY A 398 4.82 21.37 -21.19
CA GLY A 398 3.81 22.25 -21.76
C GLY A 398 4.08 23.74 -21.50
N ILE A 399 4.44 24.09 -20.25
CA ILE A 399 4.85 25.43 -19.85
C ILE A 399 6.08 25.85 -20.66
N LEU A 400 7.10 25.00 -20.75
CA LEU A 400 8.29 25.30 -21.53
C LEU A 400 7.97 25.52 -23.01
N LEU A 401 7.18 24.64 -23.62
CA LEU A 401 6.76 24.79 -25.01
C LEU A 401 6.00 26.10 -25.24
N TYR A 402 5.10 26.45 -24.31
CA TYR A 402 4.38 27.71 -24.34
C TYR A 402 5.36 28.89 -24.26
N VAL A 403 6.27 28.89 -23.28
CA VAL A 403 7.30 29.93 -23.12
C VAL A 403 8.15 30.06 -24.39
N MET A 404 8.65 28.95 -24.92
CA MET A 404 9.52 28.94 -26.10
C MET A 404 8.82 29.37 -27.40
N LYS A 405 7.51 29.11 -27.55
CA LYS A 405 6.78 29.40 -28.80
C LYS A 405 5.96 30.70 -28.74
N ARG A 406 5.50 31.13 -27.57
CA ARG A 406 4.54 32.23 -27.43
C ARG A 406 5.09 33.46 -26.71
N THR A 407 6.21 33.36 -26.00
CA THR A 407 6.74 34.51 -25.24
C THR A 407 7.91 35.21 -25.94
N PRO A 408 8.13 36.52 -25.68
CA PRO A 408 9.28 37.26 -26.21
C PRO A 408 10.63 36.66 -25.82
N TRP A 409 10.73 36.11 -24.60
CA TRP A 409 11.91 35.39 -24.13
C TRP A 409 12.25 34.19 -25.02
N GLY A 410 11.24 33.38 -25.36
CA GLY A 410 11.42 32.25 -26.28
C GLY A 410 11.91 32.67 -27.66
N LEU A 411 11.39 33.80 -28.18
CA LEU A 411 11.82 34.37 -29.46
C LEU A 411 13.29 34.82 -29.40
N GLN A 412 13.69 35.52 -28.33
CA GLN A 412 15.07 35.97 -28.12
C GLN A 412 16.03 34.79 -28.00
N MET A 413 15.70 33.79 -27.17
CA MET A 413 16.53 32.60 -27.02
C MET A 413 16.74 31.90 -28.37
N ARG A 414 15.67 31.68 -29.14
CA ARG A 414 15.77 31.08 -30.47
C ARG A 414 16.61 31.92 -31.43
N ALA A 415 16.46 33.24 -31.41
CA ALA A 415 17.25 34.15 -32.24
C ALA A 415 18.76 34.05 -31.92
N VAL A 416 19.10 34.02 -30.62
CA VAL A 416 20.49 33.82 -30.15
C VAL A 416 21.05 32.47 -30.57
N THR A 417 20.25 31.40 -30.48
CA THR A 417 20.69 30.06 -30.93
C THR A 417 20.84 29.95 -32.44
N ALA A 418 20.03 30.66 -33.22
CA ALA A 418 20.07 30.62 -34.68
C ALA A 418 21.24 31.42 -35.27
N ASN A 419 21.56 32.59 -34.70
CA ASN A 419 22.68 33.40 -35.17
C ASN A 419 23.34 34.20 -34.04
N ARG A 420 24.14 33.50 -33.23
CA ARG A 420 24.77 34.02 -32.01
C ARG A 420 25.62 35.28 -32.25
N ARG A 421 26.27 35.42 -33.41
CA ARG A 421 27.11 36.58 -33.75
C ARG A 421 26.30 37.86 -33.92
N MET A 422 25.13 37.77 -34.55
CA MET A 422 24.26 38.92 -34.81
C MET A 422 23.50 39.38 -33.56
N ALA A 423 23.25 38.45 -32.62
CA ALA A 423 22.60 38.77 -31.34
C ALA A 423 23.55 39.39 -30.30
N ALA A 424 24.86 39.34 -30.53
CA ALA A 424 25.89 39.88 -29.63
C ALA A 424 26.35 41.31 -29.99
N SER A 425 25.92 41.84 -31.14
CA SER A 425 26.11 43.22 -31.62
C SER A 425 24.87 44.06 -31.36
#